data_AF-A0A1H3HSF4-F1
#
_entry.id   AF-A0A1H3HSF4-F1
#
_cell.length_a   1.000
_cell.length_b   1.000
_cell.length_c   1.000
_cell.angle_alpha   90.00
_cell.angle_beta   90.00
_cell.angle_gamma   90.00
#
_symmetry.space_group_name_H-M   'P 1'
#
loop_
_entity.id
_entity.type
_entity.pdbx_description
1 polymer ?
#
loop_
_entity_poly.entity_id
_entity_poly.type
_entity_poly.pdbx_seq_one_letter_code
_entity_poly.pdbx_strand_id
1 'polypeptide(L)' 'MEELLRTNDITLIPYARSLLDAEGIDSFEFDVNMSVLEGSIGILPRRLMVRRDQIDGARRVLRQAGVQFEA' A
#
# COMPACT_ATOMS: atom_id res chain seq x y z
N MET A 1 -1.46 13.63 -1.12
CA MET A 1 -1.15 12.20 -0.91
C MET A 1 -0.25 12.05 0.31
N GLU A 2 -0.42 10.97 1.06
CA GLU A 2 0.38 10.57 2.22
C GLU A 2 0.66 9.07 2.19
N GLU A 3 1.81 8.67 2.70
CA GLU A 3 2.25 7.26 2.75
C GLU A 3 1.47 6.51 3.83
N LEU A 4 0.81 5.43 3.43
CA LEU A 4 0.05 4.55 4.33
C LEU A 4 0.86 3.32 4.74
N LEU A 5 1.54 2.72 3.78
CA LEU A 5 2.28 1.47 3.94
C LEU A 5 3.48 1.46 3.00
N ARG A 6 4.60 0.94 3.47
CA ARG A 6 5.76 0.60 2.67
C ARG A 6 6.14 -0.87 2.90
N THR A 7 6.36 -1.63 1.85
CA THR A 7 6.66 -3.06 1.96
C THR A 7 7.37 -3.62 0.73
N ASN A 8 8.17 -4.66 0.92
CA ASN A 8 8.71 -5.51 -0.15
C ASN A 8 7.84 -6.76 -0.39
N ASP A 9 6.83 -6.99 0.46
CA ASP A 9 5.90 -8.12 0.31
C ASP A 9 4.93 -7.85 -0.85
N ILE A 10 5.06 -8.67 -1.90
CA ILE A 10 4.24 -8.57 -3.12
C ILE A 10 2.74 -8.85 -2.89
N THR A 11 2.38 -9.47 -1.77
CA THR A 11 1.00 -9.82 -1.42
C THR A 11 0.29 -8.75 -0.59
N LEU A 12 1.06 -7.93 0.13
CA LEU A 12 0.50 -6.99 1.10
C LEU A 12 -0.15 -5.78 0.44
N ILE A 13 0.45 -5.24 -0.64
CA ILE A 13 -0.12 -4.13 -1.42
C ILE A 13 -1.49 -4.48 -2.01
N PRO A 14 -1.67 -5.57 -2.78
CA PRO A 14 -2.99 -5.92 -3.34
C PRO A 14 -4.02 -6.26 -2.27
N TYR A 15 -3.60 -6.87 -1.15
CA TYR A 15 -4.49 -7.10 -0.01
C TYR A 15 -4.97 -5.78 0.62
N ALA A 16 -4.03 -4.89 0.96
CA ALA A 16 -4.35 -3.58 1.53
C ALA A 16 -5.25 -2.76 0.61
N ARG A 17 -4.96 -2.74 -0.70
CA ARG A 17 -5.80 -2.07 -1.70
C ARG A 17 -7.23 -2.61 -1.73
N SER A 18 -7.40 -3.93 -1.67
CA SER A 18 -8.73 -4.56 -1.68
C SER A 18 -9.56 -4.18 -0.43
N LEU A 19 -8.92 -4.07 0.74
CA LEU A 19 -9.57 -3.61 1.97
C LEU A 19 -10.00 -2.14 1.88
N LEU A 20 -9.14 -1.29 1.32
CA LEU A 20 -9.43 0.13 1.16
C LEU A 20 -10.55 0.38 0.13
N ASP A 21 -10.56 -0.37 -0.97
CA ASP A 21 -11.59 -0.32 -2.00
C ASP A 21 -12.98 -0.68 -1.43
N ALA A 22 -13.05 -1.72 -0.60
CA ALA A 22 -14.29 -2.11 0.08
C ALA A 22 -14.88 -1.01 0.98
N GLU A 23 -14.04 -0.11 1.49
CA GLU A 23 -14.42 1.02 2.34
C GLU A 23 -14.51 2.35 1.55
N GLY A 24 -14.36 2.31 0.22
CA GLY A 24 -14.43 3.49 -0.64
C GLY A 24 -13.25 4.45 -0.49
N ILE A 25 -12.08 3.96 -0.08
CA ILE A 25 -10.86 4.75 0.07
C ILE A 25 -9.96 4.56 -1.14
N ASP A 26 -9.79 5.64 -1.92
CA ASP A 26 -8.85 5.65 -3.04
C ASP A 26 -7.40 5.48 -2.57
N SER A 27 -6.70 4.50 -3.14
CA SER A 27 -5.30 4.21 -2.88
C SER A 27 -4.48 4.14 -4.16
N PHE A 28 -3.23 4.60 -4.07
CA PHE A 28 -2.33 4.75 -5.19
C PHE A 28 -0.99 4.09 -4.86
N GLU A 29 -0.52 3.26 -5.77
CA GLU A 29 0.77 2.59 -5.64
C GLU A 29 1.87 3.47 -6.23
N PHE A 30 2.93 3.69 -5.44
CA PHE A 30 4.16 4.35 -5.87
C PHE A 30 5.28 3.32 -5.98
N ASP A 31 6.30 3.62 -6.80
CA ASP A 31 7.44 2.73 -7.10
C ASP A 31 7.12 1.47 -7.95
N VAL A 32 6.01 1.46 -8.71
CA VAL A 32 5.65 0.35 -9.63
C VAL A 32 6.55 0.29 -10.87
N ASN A 33 7.27 1.37 -11.20
CA ASN A 33 7.98 1.53 -12.48
C ASN A 33 9.41 0.97 -12.53
N MET A 34 9.91 0.29 -11.50
CA MET A 34 11.28 -0.24 -11.50
C MET A 34 11.33 -1.76 -11.72
N SER A 35 11.40 -2.11 -13.00
CA SER A 35 11.85 -3.38 -13.59
C SER A 35 10.83 -4.50 -13.84
N VAL A 36 9.96 -4.29 -14.83
CA VAL A 36 9.55 -5.40 -15.73
C VAL A 36 10.66 -5.69 -16.77
N LEU A 37 11.69 -4.84 -16.88
CA LEU A 37 12.68 -4.88 -17.98
C LEU A 37 13.91 -5.77 -17.72
N GLU A 38 14.23 -6.13 -16.48
CA GLU A 38 15.39 -6.99 -16.18
C GLU A 38 15.13 -7.73 -14.89
N GLY A 39 15.35 -9.06 -14.86
CA GLY A 39 15.03 -10.00 -13.78
C GLY A 39 15.70 -9.77 -12.43
N SER A 40 15.53 -8.58 -11.87
CA SER A 40 15.91 -8.21 -10.52
C SER A 40 14.74 -8.56 -9.61
N ILE A 41 14.94 -9.60 -8.81
CA ILE A 41 14.19 -9.92 -7.61
C ILE A 41 13.85 -8.60 -6.89
N GLY A 42 12.57 -8.34 -6.64
CA GLY A 42 12.03 -7.06 -6.18
C GLY A 42 12.60 -6.56 -4.84
N ILE A 43 13.74 -5.88 -4.91
CA ILE A 43 14.51 -5.40 -3.74
C ILE A 43 14.09 -3.98 -3.30
N LEU A 44 13.27 -3.28 -4.10
CA LEU A 44 12.82 -1.92 -3.76
C LEU A 44 11.42 -1.93 -3.14
N PRO A 45 11.25 -1.30 -1.96
CA PRO A 45 9.99 -1.33 -1.25
C PRO A 45 8.94 -0.49 -1.97
N ARG A 46 7.81 -1.12 -2.29
CA ARG A 46 6.63 -0.49 -2.86
C ARG A 46 5.90 0.30 -1.79
N ARG A 47 5.28 1.40 -2.20
CA ARG A 47 4.54 2.29 -1.29
C ARG A 47 3.08 2.35 -1.70
N LEU A 48 2.19 2.24 -0.72
CA LEU A 48 0.77 2.52 -0.88
C LEU A 48 0.49 3.90 -0.29
N MET A 49 -0.12 4.76 -1.10
CA MET A 49 -0.42 6.14 -0.76
C MET A 49 -1.93 6.35 -0.76
N VAL A 50 -2.43 7.20 0.12
CA VAL A 50 -3.84 7.63 0.15
C VAL A 50 -3.94 9.15 0.17
N ARG A 51 -5.15 9.71 0.04
CA ARG A 51 -5.35 11.15 0.25
C ARG A 51 -5.08 11.49 1.71
N ARG A 52 -4.52 12.68 1.98
CA ARG A 52 -4.12 13.12 3.33
C ARG A 52 -5.31 13.13 4.29
N ASP A 53 -6.47 13.54 3.81
CA ASP A 53 -7.74 13.55 4.53
C ASP A 53 -8.29 12.15 4.87
N GLN A 54 -7.79 11.11 4.20
CA GLN A 54 -8.24 9.72 4.40
C GLN A 54 -7.22 8.86 5.15
N ILE A 55 -6.04 9.40 5.53
CA ILE A 55 -4.95 8.62 6.11
C ILE A 55 -5.36 7.90 7.41
N ASP A 56 -6.05 8.58 8.31
CA ASP A 56 -6.48 8.00 9.58
C ASP A 56 -7.57 6.93 9.39
N GLY A 57 -8.46 7.14 8.42
CA GLY A 57 -9.47 6.15 8.03
C GLY A 57 -8.80 4.90 7.47
N ALA A 58 -7.88 5.07 6.52
CA ALA A 58 -7.14 3.99 5.91
C ALA A 58 -6.32 3.19 6.93
N ARG A 59 -5.64 3.87 7.87
CA ARG A 59 -4.91 3.22 8.97
C ARG A 59 -5.84 2.38 9.86
N ARG A 60 -7.06 2.86 10.14
CA ARG A 60 -8.05 2.10 10.93
C ARG A 60 -8.48 0.84 10.20
N VAL A 61 -8.83 0.93 8.91
CA VAL A 61 -9.25 -0.21 8.08
C VAL A 61 -8.18 -1.30 8.09
N LEU A 62 -6.93 -0.93 7.82
CA LEU A 62 -5.81 -1.87 7.82
C LEU A 62 -5.59 -2.52 9.20
N ARG A 63 -5.66 -1.75 10.29
CA ARG A 63 -5.53 -2.29 11.65
C ARG A 63 -6.67 -3.25 12.03
N GLN A 64 -7.91 -2.95 11.65
CA GLN A 64 -9.06 -3.82 11.89
C GLN A 64 -8.93 -5.15 11.15
N ALA A 65 -8.32 -5.14 9.97
CA ALA A 65 -8.01 -6.35 9.21
C ALA A 65 -6.73 -7.09 9.68
N GLY A 66 -6.10 -6.63 10.78
CA GLY A 66 -4.89 -7.25 11.34
C GLY A 66 -3.61 -6.97 10.54
N VAL A 67 -3.62 -6.01 9.62
CA VAL A 67 -2.44 -5.62 8.84
C VAL A 67 -1.48 -4.86 9.75
N GLN A 68 -0.29 -5.44 9.96
CA GLN A 68 0.80 -4.77 10.65
C GLN A 68 1.66 -4.04 9.62
N PHE A 69 1.90 -2.76 9.84
CA PHE A 69 2.71 -1.94 8.97
C PHE A 69 3.51 -0.92 9.77
N GLU A 70 4.74 -0.67 9.32
CA GLU A 70 5.58 0.43 9.79
C GLU A 70 5.22 1.66 8.94
N ALA A 71 4.79 2.74 9.60
CA ALA A 71 4.43 4.01 8.98
C ALA A 71 5.54 5.05 9.17
#